data_AF-A0AAV4PXL0-F1
#
_entry.id   AF-A0AAV4PXL0-F1
#
_cell.length_a   1.000
_cell.length_b   1.000
_cell.length_c   1.000
_cell.angle_alpha   90.00
_cell.angle_beta   90.00
_cell.angle_gamma   90.00
#
_symmetry.space_group_name_H-M   'P 1'
#
loop_
_entity.id
_entity.type
_entity.pdbx_description
1 polymer ?
#
loop_
_entity_poly.entity_id
_entity_poly.type
_entity_poly.pdbx_seq_one_letter_code
_entity_poly.pdbx_strand_id
1 'polypeptide(L)'
;MSSTTLNSWCVLKEVINNIPSQALVIYTEGSKSNLDRTGSGVFTKAENGDFRYNFRNPDNCPIFRSKLLAIRETLNFALSSEAKAFEF
;
A
#
# COMPACT_ATOMS: atom_id res chain seq x y z
N MET A 1 23.28 -1.05 2.52
CA MET A 1 22.23 -1.50 3.45
C MET A 1 21.94 -0.37 4.42
N SER A 2 20.73 0.17 4.37
CA SER A 2 20.10 0.97 5.43
C SER A 2 18.65 1.16 5.02
N SER A 3 17.87 0.08 5.16
CA SER A 3 16.41 0.14 5.03
C SER A 3 15.89 0.75 6.32
N THR A 4 15.52 2.03 6.28
CA THR A 4 14.79 2.65 7.38
C THR A 4 13.36 2.15 7.28
N THR A 5 13.10 0.95 7.80
CA THR A 5 11.75 0.42 8.00
C THR A 5 11.08 1.30 9.04
N LEU A 6 10.45 2.37 8.57
CA LEU A 6 9.50 3.12 9.38
C LEU A 6 8.27 2.23 9.51
N ASN A 7 8.26 1.42 10.58
CA ASN A 7 7.18 0.53 10.98
C ASN A 7 5.88 1.33 11.09
N SER A 8 5.18 1.51 9.98
CA SER A 8 3.95 2.29 9.92
C SER A 8 2.79 1.34 10.15
N TRP A 9 2.77 0.72 11.31
CA TRP A 9 1.66 -0.08 11.84
C TRP A 9 0.65 0.80 12.60
N CYS A 10 0.49 2.07 12.22
CA CYS A 10 -0.16 3.08 13.06
C CYS A 10 -1.50 3.60 12.54
N VAL A 11 -2.25 2.89 11.70
CA VAL A 11 -3.62 3.34 11.34
C VAL A 11 -4.74 2.45 11.87
N LEU A 12 -4.47 1.22 12.34
CA LEU A 12 -5.57 0.27 12.57
C LEU A 12 -5.61 -0.40 13.95
N LYS A 13 -4.64 -0.23 14.86
CA LYS A 13 -4.72 -0.97 16.13
C LYS A 13 -5.68 -0.37 17.17
N GLU A 14 -5.91 0.94 17.17
CA GLU A 14 -6.79 1.59 18.17
C GLU A 14 -8.30 1.47 17.87
N VAL A 15 -8.70 1.14 16.63
CA VAL A 15 -10.13 1.09 16.23
C VAL A 15 -10.73 -0.32 16.34
N ILE A 16 -9.92 -1.35 16.58
CA ILE A 16 -10.24 -2.71 16.17
C ILE A 16 -10.15 -3.71 17.33
N ASN A 17 -11.27 -3.89 18.01
CA ASN A 17 -11.55 -5.17 18.65
C ASN A 17 -12.36 -6.13 17.76
N ASN A 18 -12.75 -5.70 16.54
CA ASN A 18 -13.57 -6.49 15.61
C ASN A 18 -13.14 -6.30 14.13
N ILE A 19 -11.91 -6.63 13.75
CA ILE A 19 -11.57 -6.78 12.32
C ILE A 19 -12.31 -8.05 11.85
N PRO A 20 -13.15 -7.99 10.80
CA PRO A 20 -13.71 -9.19 10.20
C PRO A 20 -12.58 -10.11 9.70
N SER A 21 -12.73 -11.43 9.83
CA SER A 21 -11.75 -12.40 9.31
C SER A 21 -11.48 -12.24 7.80
N GLN A 22 -12.51 -11.80 7.07
CA GLN A 22 -12.48 -11.53 5.63
C GLN A 22 -11.93 -10.14 5.25
N ALA A 23 -11.35 -9.39 6.19
CA ALA A 23 -10.80 -8.07 5.89
C ALA A 23 -9.56 -8.18 4.99
N LEU A 24 -9.53 -7.34 3.96
CA LEU A 24 -8.38 -7.22 3.08
C LEU A 24 -7.22 -6.55 3.81
N VAL A 25 -6.06 -7.21 3.86
CA VAL A 25 -4.86 -6.65 4.51
C VAL A 25 -3.96 -6.02 3.45
N ILE A 26 -3.78 -4.70 3.54
CA ILE A 26 -2.98 -3.91 2.61
C ILE A 26 -1.77 -3.32 3.35
N TYR A 27 -0.59 -3.54 2.79
CA TYR A 27 0.68 -2.96 3.22
C TYR A 27 1.12 -1.93 2.19
N THR A 28 1.50 -0.74 2.64
CA THR A 28 1.96 0.33 1.75
C THR A 28 3.35 0.81 2.12
N GLU A 29 4.16 1.07 1.09
CA GLU A 29 5.52 1.56 1.21
C GLU A 29 5.72 2.78 0.33
N GLY A 30 6.45 3.76 0.86
CA GLY A 30 6.99 4.85 0.09
C GLY A 30 8.51 4.70 0.08
N SER A 31 9.12 4.75 -1.10
CA SER A 31 10.56 4.65 -1.28
C SER A 31 11.13 5.93 -1.89
N LYS A 32 12.41 6.19 -1.63
CA LYS A 32 13.17 7.28 -2.25
C LYS A 32 14.61 6.81 -2.44
N SER A 33 15.15 6.96 -3.65
CA SER A 33 16.54 6.66 -3.97
C SER A 33 17.45 7.87 -3.72
N ASN A 34 18.77 7.67 -3.80
CA ASN A 34 19.78 8.73 -3.69
C ASN A 34 19.74 9.74 -4.85
N LEU A 35 19.05 9.41 -5.96
CA LEU A 35 18.83 10.31 -7.10
C LEU A 35 17.48 11.02 -7.00
N ASP A 36 16.92 11.10 -5.79
CA ASP A 36 15.59 11.63 -5.51
C ASP A 36 14.43 10.96 -6.27
N ARG A 37 14.65 9.76 -6.81
CA ARG A 37 13.61 8.95 -7.44
C ARG A 37 12.78 8.28 -6.36
N THR A 38 11.51 8.64 -6.29
CA THR A 38 10.48 8.28 -5.30
C THR A 38 9.45 7.28 -5.82
N GLY A 39 9.28 6.15 -5.15
CA GLY A 39 8.34 5.10 -5.56
C GLY A 39 7.25 4.88 -4.53
N SER A 40 6.18 4.24 -4.97
CA SER A 40 5.12 3.70 -4.12
C SER A 40 5.03 2.21 -4.33
N GLY A 41 4.89 1.46 -3.24
CA GLY A 41 4.68 0.02 -3.23
C GLY A 41 3.43 -0.33 -2.45
N VAL A 42 2.72 -1.34 -2.93
CA VAL A 42 1.54 -1.94 -2.31
C VAL A 42 1.76 -3.44 -2.31
N PHE A 43 1.46 -4.06 -1.18
CA PHE A 43 1.36 -5.50 -1.06
C PHE A 43 0.05 -5.83 -0.36
N THR A 44 -0.71 -6.75 -0.91
CA THR A 44 -2.02 -7.14 -0.41
C THR A 44 -2.03 -8.63 -0.18
N LYS A 45 -2.44 -9.04 1.01
CA LYS A 45 -2.63 -10.45 1.35
C LYS A 45 -4.12 -10.76 1.24
N ALA A 46 -4.47 -11.69 0.37
CA ALA A 46 -5.83 -12.16 0.17
C ALA A 46 -5.89 -13.70 0.19
N GLU A 47 -7.06 -14.27 0.48
CA GLU A 47 -7.25 -15.72 0.51
C GLU A 47 -6.93 -16.38 -0.85
N ASN A 48 -7.21 -15.67 -1.94
CA ASN A 48 -7.04 -16.16 -3.31
C ASN A 48 -5.64 -15.91 -3.88
N GLY A 49 -4.73 -15.38 -3.07
CA GLY A 49 -3.35 -15.10 -3.47
C GLY A 49 -2.87 -13.72 -3.03
N ASP A 50 -1.54 -13.61 -2.89
CA ASP A 50 -0.89 -12.36 -2.56
C ASP A 50 -0.68 -11.52 -3.82
N PHE A 51 -0.95 -10.22 -3.74
CA PHE A 51 -0.78 -9.28 -4.84
C PHE A 51 0.25 -8.21 -4.48
N ARG A 52 1.09 -7.84 -5.45
CA ARG A 52 2.06 -6.75 -5.29
C ARG A 52 1.99 -5.79 -6.47
N TYR A 53 1.96 -4.50 -6.16
CA TYR A 53 1.94 -3.42 -7.15
C TYR A 53 2.94 -2.34 -6.77
N ASN A 54 3.73 -1.86 -7.73
CA ASN A 54 4.65 -0.75 -7.52
C ASN A 54 4.49 0.27 -8.64
N PHE A 55 4.61 1.55 -8.32
CA PHE A 55 4.54 2.62 -9.31
C PHE A 55 5.48 3.78 -9.00
N ARG A 56 5.78 4.54 -10.06
CA ARG A 56 6.66 5.70 -10.04
C ARG A 56 5.87 6.94 -9.60
N ASN A 57 6.40 7.66 -8.61
CA ASN A 57 5.91 9.00 -8.28
C ASN A 57 6.76 10.07 -8.96
N PRO A 58 6.28 11.32 -9.06
CA PRO A 58 7.12 12.45 -9.43
C PRO A 58 8.40 12.50 -8.59
N ASP A 59 9.53 12.78 -9.21
CA ASP A 59 10.81 12.94 -8.52
C ASP A 59 10.67 13.95 -7.37
N ASN A 60 11.44 13.75 -6.30
CA ASN A 60 11.36 14.55 -5.07
C ASN A 60 10.06 14.46 -4.26
N CYS A 61 9.07 13.63 -4.66
CA CYS A 61 7.90 13.32 -3.82
C CYS A 61 8.30 12.87 -2.39
N PRO A 62 7.81 13.52 -1.32
CA PRO A 62 8.07 13.07 0.04
C PRO A 62 7.61 11.63 0.27
N ILE A 63 8.37 10.85 1.04
CA ILE A 63 8.04 9.44 1.35
C ILE A 63 6.62 9.31 1.94
N PHE A 64 6.20 10.27 2.75
CA PHE A 64 4.85 10.34 3.30
C PHE A 64 3.77 10.45 2.19
N ARG A 65 4.00 11.32 1.21
CA ARG A 65 3.09 11.48 0.07
C ARG A 65 3.07 10.23 -0.82
N SER A 66 4.21 9.57 -1.02
CA SER A 66 4.25 8.27 -1.71
C SER A 66 3.35 7.22 -1.04
N LYS A 67 3.41 7.10 0.30
CA LYS A 67 2.52 6.17 1.03
C LYS A 67 1.03 6.52 0.85
N LEU A 68 0.68 7.81 0.91
CA LEU A 68 -0.71 8.25 0.68
C LEU A 68 -1.18 7.94 -0.74
N LEU A 69 -0.33 8.11 -1.74
CA LEU A 69 -0.63 7.70 -3.12
C LEU A 69 -0.85 6.18 -3.20
N ALA A 70 0.00 5.38 -2.55
CA ALA A 70 -0.16 3.93 -2.51
C ALA A 70 -1.52 3.52 -1.90
N ILE A 71 -1.93 4.17 -0.80
CA ILE A 71 -3.25 3.95 -0.19
C ILE A 71 -4.37 4.35 -1.15
N ARG A 72 -4.31 5.55 -1.74
CA ARG A 72 -5.33 6.05 -2.68
C ARG A 72 -5.52 5.12 -3.86
N GLU A 73 -4.44 4.71 -4.52
CA GLU A 73 -4.53 3.83 -5.70
C GLU A 73 -5.04 2.43 -5.32
N THR A 74 -4.66 1.91 -4.16
CA THR A 74 -5.18 0.60 -3.69
C THR A 74 -6.67 0.67 -3.37
N LEU A 75 -7.11 1.74 -2.70
CA LEU A 75 -8.53 1.96 -2.41
C LEU A 75 -9.32 2.18 -3.69
N ASN A 76 -8.81 2.97 -4.64
CA ASN A 76 -9.44 3.13 -5.94
C ASN A 76 -9.59 1.79 -6.64
N PHE A 77 -8.56 0.94 -6.66
CA PHE A 77 -8.65 -0.39 -7.24
C PHE A 77 -9.71 -1.25 -6.52
N ALA A 78 -9.67 -1.31 -5.18
CA ALA A 78 -10.59 -2.10 -4.38
C ALA A 78 -12.06 -1.62 -4.47
N LEU A 79 -12.29 -0.32 -4.72
CA LEU A 79 -13.61 0.29 -4.79
C LEU A 79 -14.14 0.42 -6.23
N SER A 80 -13.26 0.53 -7.23
CA SER A 80 -13.62 0.62 -8.65
C SER A 80 -14.08 -0.71 -9.24
N SER A 81 -13.83 -1.83 -8.55
CA SER A 81 -14.45 -3.09 -8.85
C SER A 81 -15.92 -3.09 -8.38
N GLU A 82 -16.86 -2.83 -9.30
CA GLU A 82 -18.12 -3.58 -9.26
C GLU A 82 -17.76 -5.07 -9.41
N ALA A 83 -17.63 -5.78 -8.29
CA ALA A 83 -17.68 -7.24 -8.16
C ALA A 83 -17.14 -8.09 -9.34
N LYS A 84 -15.94 -7.80 -9.86
CA LYS A 84 -15.18 -8.76 -10.67
C LYS A 84 -13.79 -8.89 -10.07
N ALA A 85 -13.70 -9.95 -9.28
CA ALA A 85 -12.47 -10.43 -8.68
C ALA A 85 -11.41 -10.64 -9.76
N PHE A 86 -10.24 -10.04 -9.51
CA PHE A 86 -8.91 -10.60 -9.77
C PHE A 86 -8.80 -11.61 -10.92
N GLU A 87 -8.68 -11.11 -12.15
CA GLU A 87 -7.97 -11.80 -13.22
C GLU A 87 -6.88 -10.87 -13.76
N PHE A 88 -5.63 -11.19 -13.44
CA PHE A 88 -4.42 -10.84 -14.20
C PHE A 88 -3.38 -11.94 -14.01
#